data_AF-A0A6L4ABN2-F1
#
_entry.id   AF-A0A6L4ABN2-F1
#
_cell.length_a   1.000
_cell.length_b   1.000
_cell.length_c   1.000
_cell.angle_alpha   90.00
_cell.angle_beta   90.00
_cell.angle_gamma   90.00
#
_symmetry.space_group_name_H-M   'P 1'
#
loop_
_entity.id
_entity.type
_entity.pdbx_description
1 polymer ?
#
loop_
_entity_poly.entity_id
_entity_poly.type
_entity_poly.pdbx_seq_one_letter_code
_entity_poly.pdbx_strand_id
1 'polypeptide(L)'
;PGQKRLLSAEQESQLKAEVEVAEAKGAAWNGVQVAQRMSELLGQPVHAVRGWEMLKRWEYRLKTPRPRHVKADEPSQTAFKKSS
;
A
#
# COMPACT_ATOMS: atom_id res chain seq x y z
N PRO A 1 -18.02 22.57 -5.35
CA PRO A 1 -17.31 22.69 -4.05
C PRO A 1 -16.10 21.75 -3.99
N GLY A 2 -14.90 22.26 -4.31
CA GLY A 2 -13.65 21.50 -4.29
C GLY A 2 -13.14 21.32 -2.86
N GLN A 3 -12.93 20.07 -2.43
CA GLN A 3 -12.27 19.79 -1.15
C GLN A 3 -10.91 20.50 -1.12
N LYS A 4 -10.70 21.34 -0.10
CA LYS A 4 -9.40 21.96 0.21
C LYS A 4 -8.37 20.84 0.26
N ARG A 5 -7.40 20.86 -0.66
CA ARG A 5 -6.33 19.86 -0.67
C ARG A 5 -5.51 20.05 0.61
N LEU A 6 -5.41 18.97 1.38
CA LEU A 6 -4.65 18.96 2.64
C LEU A 6 -3.14 19.10 2.39
N LEU A 7 -2.68 18.67 1.21
CA LEU A 7 -1.32 18.84 0.71
C LEU A 7 -1.30 19.84 -0.45
N SER A 8 -0.23 20.62 -0.52
CA SER A 8 0.13 21.35 -1.74
C SER A 8 0.55 20.38 -2.86
N ALA A 9 0.53 20.84 -4.11
CA ALA A 9 0.94 20.03 -5.25
C ALA A 9 2.40 19.56 -5.14
N GLU A 10 3.28 20.41 -4.58
CA GLU A 10 4.69 20.09 -4.34
C GLU A 10 4.83 18.96 -3.34
N GLN A 11 4.15 19.05 -2.18
CA GLN A 11 4.19 17.98 -1.17
C GLN A 11 3.60 16.67 -1.68
N GLU A 12 2.54 16.73 -2.51
CA GLU A 12 1.98 15.53 -3.14
C GLU A 12 2.99 14.87 -4.10
N SER A 13 3.70 15.67 -4.90
CA SER A 13 4.73 15.17 -5.82
C SER A 13 5.93 14.56 -5.10
N GLN A 14 6.39 15.19 -4.00
CA GLN A 14 7.48 14.68 -3.18
C GLN A 14 7.11 13.33 -2.55
N LEU A 15 5.91 13.26 -1.94
CA LEU A 15 5.43 12.02 -1.32
C LEU A 15 5.29 10.89 -2.34
N LYS A 16 4.79 11.20 -3.53
CA LYS A 16 4.68 10.22 -4.62
C LYS A 16 6.05 9.69 -5.06
N ALA A 17 7.04 10.56 -5.21
CA ALA A 17 8.41 10.16 -5.57
C ALA A 17 9.05 9.28 -4.50
N GLU A 18 8.85 9.59 -3.21
CA GLU A 18 9.32 8.77 -2.09
C GLU A 18 8.70 7.36 -2.11
N VAL A 19 7.39 7.27 -2.39
CA VAL A 19 6.67 5.99 -2.52
C VAL A 19 7.21 5.20 -3.71
N GLU A 20 7.39 5.81 -4.88
CA GLU A 20 7.91 5.14 -6.08
C GLU A 20 9.33 4.60 -5.87
N VAL A 21 10.21 5.39 -5.23
CA VAL A 21 11.57 4.95 -4.88
C VAL A 21 11.55 3.79 -3.91
N ALA A 22 10.62 3.79 -2.96
CA ALA A 22 10.50 2.71 -1.99
C ALA A 22 9.89 1.44 -2.59
N GLU A 23 8.90 1.56 -3.49
CA GLU A 23 8.38 0.43 -4.26
C GLU A 23 9.48 -0.21 -5.12
N ALA A 24 10.33 0.60 -5.76
CA ALA A 24 11.48 0.10 -6.52
C ALA A 24 12.48 -0.68 -5.64
N LYS A 25 12.56 -0.35 -4.35
CA LYS A 25 13.35 -1.07 -3.33
C LYS A 25 12.62 -2.29 -2.73
N GLY A 26 11.39 -2.57 -3.16
CA GLY A 26 10.58 -3.67 -2.66
C GLY A 26 9.93 -3.42 -1.30
N ALA A 27 9.91 -2.17 -0.82
CA ALA A 27 9.23 -1.82 0.42
C ALA A 27 7.74 -1.58 0.14
N ALA A 28 6.86 -2.37 0.74
CA ALA A 28 5.41 -2.17 0.65
C ALA A 28 5.00 -0.94 1.46
N TRP A 29 4.40 0.05 0.79
CA TRP A 29 3.81 1.22 1.45
C TRP A 29 2.32 1.01 1.71
N ASN A 30 1.94 1.14 2.98
CA ASN A 30 0.57 1.03 3.44
C ASN A 30 0.01 2.42 3.77
N GLY A 31 -1.33 2.54 3.81
CA GLY A 31 -2.00 3.81 4.11
C GLY A 31 -1.58 4.46 5.44
N VAL A 32 -1.17 3.67 6.43
CA VAL A 32 -0.63 4.18 7.71
C VAL A 32 0.71 4.88 7.53
N GLN A 33 1.64 4.29 6.75
CA GLN A 33 2.96 4.89 6.48
C GLN A 33 2.81 6.18 5.68
N VAL A 34 1.90 6.20 4.71
CA VAL A 34 1.56 7.41 3.95
C VAL A 34 1.01 8.49 4.88
N ALA A 35 0.07 8.17 5.78
CA ALA A 35 -0.47 9.13 6.73
C ALA A 35 0.57 9.65 7.72
N GLN A 36 1.49 8.80 8.17
CA GLN A 36 2.59 9.20 9.04
C GLN A 36 3.52 10.17 8.32
N ARG A 37 3.91 9.88 7.07
CA ARG A 37 4.73 10.78 6.26
C ARG A 37 4.02 12.09 5.94
N MET A 38 2.72 12.05 5.66
CA MET A 38 1.90 13.26 5.54
C MET A 38 1.90 14.09 6.83
N SER A 39 1.88 13.43 7.99
CA SER A 39 1.91 14.11 9.28
C SER A 39 3.24 14.84 9.51
N GLU A 40 4.35 14.20 9.11
CA GLU A 40 5.69 14.80 9.15
C GLU A 40 5.81 16.01 8.21
N LEU A 41 5.28 15.91 6.98
CA LEU A 41 5.32 16.99 5.99
C LEU A 41 4.45 18.20 6.38
N LEU A 42 3.35 17.96 7.09
CA LEU A 42 2.40 18.99 7.51
C LEU A 42 2.66 19.51 8.94
N GLY A 43 3.49 18.81 9.73
CA GLY A 43 3.68 19.10 11.15
C GLY A 43 2.42 18.90 11.99
N GLN A 44 1.46 18.11 11.51
CA GLN A 44 0.16 17.90 12.15
C GLN A 44 -0.26 16.43 12.06
N PRO A 45 -0.95 15.87 13.06
CA PRO A 45 -1.40 14.49 13.01
C PRO A 45 -2.44 14.30 11.90
N VAL A 46 -2.13 13.41 10.95
CA VAL A 46 -3.01 13.00 9.86
C VAL A 46 -3.57 11.61 10.17
N HIS A 47 -4.89 11.48 10.07
CA HIS A 47 -5.56 10.20 10.31
C HIS A 47 -5.20 9.17 9.22
N ALA A 48 -4.99 7.90 9.60
CA ALA A 48 -4.58 6.82 8.70
C ALA A 48 -5.45 6.66 7.44
N VAL A 49 -6.75 6.95 7.57
CA VAL A 49 -7.70 6.92 6.45
C VAL A 49 -7.30 7.88 5.32
N ARG A 50 -6.73 9.05 5.65
CA ARG A 50 -6.27 10.02 4.65
C ARG A 50 -5.10 9.50 3.83
N GLY A 51 -4.20 8.75 4.44
CA GLY A 51 -3.10 8.10 3.70
C GLY A 51 -3.63 7.05 2.71
N TRP A 52 -4.65 6.28 3.09
CA TRP A 52 -5.31 5.34 2.18
C TRP A 52 -6.08 6.04 1.04
N GLU A 53 -6.77 7.15 1.32
CA GLU A 53 -7.41 7.96 0.27
C GLU A 53 -6.41 8.47 -0.76
N MET A 54 -5.21 8.86 -0.32
CA MET A 54 -4.15 9.33 -1.21
C MET A 54 -3.59 8.21 -2.09
N LEU A 55 -3.35 7.02 -1.52
CA LEU A 55 -2.96 5.84 -2.29
C LEU A 55 -4.00 5.47 -3.35
N LYS A 56 -5.30 5.50 -2.99
CA LYS A 56 -6.38 5.25 -3.97
C LYS A 56 -6.38 6.28 -5.10
N ARG A 57 -6.09 7.55 -4.82
CA ARG A 57 -6.01 8.60 -5.85
C ARG A 57 -4.87 8.36 -6.84
N TRP A 58 -3.77 7.78 -6.39
CA TRP A 58 -2.65 7.41 -7.25
C TRP A 58 -2.83 6.06 -7.95
N GLU A 59 -4.04 5.49 -7.92
CA GLU A 59 -4.34 4.16 -8.49
C GLU A 59 -3.46 3.03 -7.92
N TYR A 60 -2.87 3.25 -6.74
CA TYR A 60 -2.06 2.23 -6.08
C TYR A 60 -2.93 1.06 -5.64
N ARG A 61 -2.48 -0.15 -5.95
CA ARG A 61 -3.12 -1.40 -5.56
C ARG A 61 -2.28 -2.08 -4.49
N LEU A 62 -2.94 -2.57 -3.43
CA LEU A 62 -2.32 -3.50 -2.49
C LEU A 62 -1.88 -4.75 -3.26
N LYS A 63 -0.58 -4.86 -3.54
CA LYS A 63 0.05 -6.08 -4.05
C LYS A 63 0.30 -7.02 -2.87
N THR A 64 -0.76 -7.42 -2.17
CA THR A 64 -0.63 -8.46 -1.16
C THR A 64 -0.57 -9.81 -1.89
N PRO A 65 0.56 -10.54 -1.82
CA PRO A 65 0.56 -11.92 -2.30
C PRO A 65 -0.51 -12.68 -1.52
N ARG A 66 -1.37 -13.41 -2.23
CA ARG A 66 -2.45 -14.18 -1.59
C ARG A 66 -1.79 -15.10 -0.55
N PRO A 67 -2.18 -15.09 0.73
CA PRO A 67 -1.57 -15.96 1.74
C PRO A 67 -1.66 -17.41 1.26
N ARG A 68 -0.51 -18.07 1.03
CA ARG A 68 -0.50 -19.53 0.82
C ARG A 68 -0.94 -20.15 2.13
N HIS A 69 -2.07 -20.84 2.10
CA HIS A 69 -2.60 -21.52 3.27
C HIS A 69 -1.60 -22.58 3.75
N VAL A 70 -1.09 -22.43 4.98
CA VAL A 70 -0.04 -23.29 5.57
C VAL A 70 -0.48 -24.76 5.67
N LYS A 71 -1.80 -25.06 5.68
CA LYS A 71 -2.33 -26.43 5.73
C LYS A 71 -2.47 -27.10 4.35
N ALA A 72 -1.89 -26.56 3.30
CA ALA A 72 -1.75 -27.30 2.07
C ALA A 72 -0.61 -28.31 2.25
N ASP A 73 -0.93 -29.47 2.85
CA ASP A 73 -0.05 -30.64 2.78
C ASP A 73 0.22 -30.96 1.31
N GLU A 74 1.39 -30.55 0.82
CA GLU A 74 1.93 -30.92 -0.49
C GLU A 74 1.85 -32.43 -0.77
N PRO A 75 2.04 -33.37 0.20
CA PRO A 75 1.89 -34.79 -0.09
C PRO A 75 0.44 -35.16 -0.49
N SER A 76 -0.57 -34.57 0.13
CA SER A 76 -1.99 -34.86 -0.15
C SER A 76 -2.43 -34.40 -1.55
N GLN A 77 -1.88 -33.28 -2.04
CA GLN A 77 -2.18 -32.77 -3.38
C GLN A 77 -1.52 -33.57 -4.50
N THR A 78 -0.35 -34.18 -4.26
CA THR A 78 0.31 -35.05 -5.23
C THR A 78 -0.37 -36.41 -5.35
N ALA A 79 -0.89 -36.95 -4.25
CA ALA A 79 -1.69 -38.18 -4.25
C ALA A 79 -3.02 -38.02 -5.01
N PHE A 80 -3.69 -36.87 -4.88
CA PHE A 80 -4.94 -36.59 -5.60
C PHE A 80 -4.75 -36.45 -7.13
N LYS A 81 -3.54 -36.13 -7.61
CA LYS A 81 -3.24 -36.03 -9.05
C LYS A 81 -2.99 -37.38 -9.75
N LYS A 82 -3.14 -38.51 -9.06
CA LYS A 82 -3.00 -39.86 -9.63
C LYS A 82 -4.24 -40.73 -9.40
N SER A 83 -5.27 -40.53 -10.20
CA SER A 83 -6.15 -41.61 -10.65
C SER A 83 -7.04 -41.13 -11.80
N SER A 84 -6.74 -41.67 -12.98
CA SER A 84 -7.55 -41.84 -14.20
C SER A 84 -8.43 -40.70 -14.73
#